data_AF-I7CLV1-F1
#
_entry.id   AF-I7CLV1-F1
#
_cell.length_a   1.000
_cell.length_b   1.000
_cell.length_c   1.000
_cell.angle_alpha   90.00
_cell.angle_beta   90.00
_cell.angle_gamma   90.00
#
_symmetry.space_group_name_H-M   'P 1'
#
loop_
_entity.id
_entity.type
_entity.pdbx_description
1 polymer ?
#
loop_
_entity_poly.entity_id
_entity_poly.type
_entity_poly.pdbx_seq_one_letter_code
_entity_poly.pdbx_strand_id
1 'polypeptide(L)'
;MPELPENCLLVTTLRIFGTIHANTRSIVEDDLREFASGADAIAVEQPRLGATARSAIGLVCRYPFFFIGLQLLFVFQIPLYVLCNRDLRSAESLVARTVAGKRPVHEVDRHPLDVLTDRTPGWIVGNWLTFLAVAAAFPIETLVAGGLAVGLLSVTVVRSRCGFRIPMLVAALSLSAVAYGSVIVGIVPSDTAGSVVLLFLGAGYLLIRSTLEARNEAMLAAVAALATTNDYERVCLATGYKHLPGLVERASGHGLLTAAVFEPQWRASGAVLEPKAVLDRNDSDARPNMETAGTVLRRRAVATGIDWLVIALLALFASALLAGLDADASGGGDAVIGGFILLWWLLLPPTYFVVGEATYGRTVGKSLLDLAVVRIDGSPCTLGDAIVRTVLLPLDFLPGGYLLGAIIAATTDYGQRLGDIAAGTTVVKRERVTDSAESSRRSRSSSGVDPDADWKSI
;
A
#
# COMPACT_ATOMS: atom_id res chain seq x y z
N MET A 1 -13.52 40.78 6.80
CA MET A 1 -12.63 40.61 5.63
C MET A 1 -11.40 41.46 5.89
N PRO A 2 -10.18 40.91 5.98
CA PRO A 2 -8.98 41.71 5.83
C PRO A 2 -8.66 41.85 4.35
N GLU A 3 -8.38 43.08 3.92
CA GLU A 3 -8.00 43.45 2.56
C GLU A 3 -6.63 42.83 2.20
N LEU A 4 -6.57 42.17 1.05
CA LEU A 4 -5.31 41.70 0.45
C LEU A 4 -4.65 42.86 -0.30
N PRO A 5 -3.33 43.07 -0.15
CA PRO A 5 -2.64 44.17 -0.82
C PRO A 5 -2.57 43.96 -2.34
N GLU A 6 -2.85 45.05 -3.08
CA GLU A 6 -2.70 45.17 -4.52
C GLU A 6 -1.23 45.02 -4.95
N ASN A 7 -0.83 43.78 -5.21
CA ASN A 7 0.23 43.44 -6.16
C ASN A 7 -0.24 42.17 -6.87
N CYS A 8 -0.71 42.31 -8.12
CA CYS A 8 -1.05 41.20 -9.00
C CYS A 8 0.20 40.36 -9.32
N LEU A 9 0.61 39.52 -8.37
CA LEU A 9 1.27 38.27 -8.70
C LEU A 9 0.19 37.37 -9.28
N LEU A 10 0.40 36.85 -10.48
CA LEU A 10 -0.44 35.82 -11.08
C LEU A 10 -0.57 34.68 -10.06
N VAL A 11 -1.72 34.60 -9.39
CA VAL A 11 -1.98 33.56 -8.41
C VAL A 11 -2.17 32.27 -9.19
N THR A 12 -1.13 31.44 -9.24
CA THR A 12 -1.21 30.14 -9.89
C THR A 12 -2.26 29.29 -9.18
N THR A 13 -3.21 28.83 -9.96
CA THR A 13 -4.25 27.91 -9.54
C THR A 13 -3.73 26.47 -9.61
N LEU A 14 -3.76 25.78 -8.48
CA LEU A 14 -3.36 24.39 -8.33
C LEU A 14 -4.60 23.49 -8.26
N ARG A 15 -4.64 22.46 -9.10
CA ARG A 15 -5.57 21.34 -8.95
C ARG A 15 -4.79 20.10 -8.53
N ILE A 16 -5.20 19.42 -7.46
CA ILE A 16 -4.46 18.27 -6.92
C ILE A 16 -5.25 17.01 -7.22
N PHE A 17 -4.67 16.09 -7.98
CA PHE A 17 -5.26 14.82 -8.36
C PHE A 17 -4.65 13.68 -7.55
N GLY A 18 -5.44 13.11 -6.64
CA GLY A 18 -5.02 11.95 -5.86
C GLY A 18 -5.17 10.66 -6.65
N THR A 19 -4.21 9.75 -6.50
CA THR A 19 -4.31 8.38 -7.02
C THR A 19 -4.05 7.35 -5.94
N ILE A 20 -4.62 6.17 -6.14
CA ILE A 20 -4.22 4.99 -5.39
C ILE A 20 -3.36 4.14 -6.32
N HIS A 21 -2.17 3.76 -5.85
CA HIS A 21 -1.14 3.09 -6.65
C HIS A 21 -1.59 1.80 -7.35
N ALA A 22 -2.67 1.18 -6.89
CA ALA A 22 -3.21 -0.06 -7.43
C ALA A 22 -4.56 0.10 -8.15
N ASN A 23 -4.99 1.34 -8.43
CA ASN A 23 -6.00 1.59 -9.46
C ASN A 23 -5.50 1.16 -10.83
N THR A 24 -6.42 0.66 -11.66
CA THR A 24 -6.11 0.27 -13.03
C THR A 24 -5.87 1.51 -13.89
N ARG A 25 -4.92 1.39 -14.82
CA ARG A 25 -4.54 2.47 -15.75
C ARG A 25 -5.74 3.15 -16.43
N SER A 26 -6.75 2.41 -16.88
CA SER A 26 -7.90 2.98 -17.61
C SER A 26 -8.71 3.94 -16.76
N ILE A 27 -8.99 3.59 -15.50
CA ILE A 27 -9.77 4.42 -14.58
C ILE A 27 -9.02 5.73 -14.29
N VAL A 28 -7.73 5.61 -13.99
CA VAL A 28 -6.88 6.79 -13.75
C VAL A 28 -6.79 7.67 -15.00
N GLU A 29 -6.82 7.08 -16.20
CA GLU A 29 -6.79 7.82 -17.48
C GLU A 29 -8.04 8.64 -17.74
N ASP A 30 -9.22 8.06 -17.51
CA ASP A 30 -10.48 8.77 -17.71
C ASP A 30 -10.63 9.91 -16.68
N ASP A 31 -10.40 9.60 -15.40
CA ASP A 31 -10.49 10.57 -14.30
C ASP A 31 -9.48 11.72 -14.46
N LEU A 32 -8.21 11.41 -14.77
CA LEU A 32 -7.18 12.44 -14.92
C LEU A 32 -7.42 13.28 -16.18
N ARG A 33 -7.95 12.70 -17.27
CA ARG A 33 -8.25 13.44 -18.50
C ARG A 33 -9.30 14.52 -18.26
N GLU A 34 -10.36 14.16 -17.55
CA GLU A 34 -11.41 15.10 -17.18
C GLU A 34 -10.89 16.13 -16.17
N PHE A 35 -10.20 15.68 -15.12
CA PHE A 35 -9.74 16.57 -14.06
C PHE A 35 -8.61 17.52 -14.49
N ALA A 36 -7.68 17.08 -15.33
CA ALA A 36 -6.61 17.92 -15.85
C ALA A 36 -7.06 18.80 -17.04
N SER A 37 -8.36 18.81 -17.40
CA SER A 37 -8.87 19.66 -18.47
C SER A 37 -8.66 21.14 -18.15
N GLY A 38 -8.12 21.87 -19.12
CA GLY A 38 -7.77 23.29 -18.97
C GLY A 38 -6.51 23.59 -18.14
N ALA A 39 -5.77 22.59 -17.64
CA ALA A 39 -4.45 22.85 -17.05
C ALA A 39 -3.41 23.13 -18.14
N ASP A 40 -2.52 24.10 -17.90
CA ASP A 40 -1.44 24.50 -18.80
C ASP A 40 -0.30 23.46 -18.77
N ALA A 41 -0.05 22.88 -17.60
CA ALA A 41 0.94 21.83 -17.37
C ALA A 41 0.46 20.78 -16.36
N ILE A 42 1.05 19.58 -16.46
CA ILE A 42 0.81 18.49 -15.50
C ILE A 42 2.09 18.21 -14.72
N ALA A 43 2.04 18.35 -13.40
CA ALA A 43 3.09 17.92 -12.49
C ALA A 43 2.78 16.50 -11.98
N VAL A 44 3.80 15.66 -11.84
CA VAL A 44 3.65 14.28 -11.34
C VAL A 44 4.58 13.99 -10.18
N GLU A 45 4.07 13.25 -9.19
CA GLU A 45 4.84 12.64 -8.11
C GLU A 45 5.69 11.49 -8.67
N GLN A 46 6.79 11.83 -9.32
CA GLN A 46 7.76 10.85 -9.78
C GLN A 46 9.15 11.22 -9.21
N PRO A 47 9.68 10.43 -8.26
CA PRO A 47 10.96 10.75 -7.62
C PRO A 47 12.11 10.63 -8.61
N ARG A 48 12.97 11.65 -8.64
CA ARG A 48 14.25 11.60 -9.37
C ARG A 48 15.37 11.15 -8.45
N LEU A 49 15.97 9.99 -8.73
CA LEU A 49 17.12 9.48 -7.99
C LEU A 49 18.40 10.21 -8.43
N GLY A 50 18.65 11.38 -7.85
CA GLY A 50 19.79 12.23 -8.17
C GLY A 50 19.71 12.84 -9.58
N ALA A 51 20.33 14.01 -9.78
CA ALA A 51 20.39 14.65 -11.10
C ALA A 51 21.33 13.89 -12.07
N THR A 52 22.29 13.14 -11.53
CA THR A 52 23.30 12.37 -12.26
C THR A 52 23.53 10.98 -11.66
N ALA A 53 24.08 10.05 -12.44
CA ALA A 53 24.47 8.73 -11.94
C ALA A 53 25.45 8.81 -10.75
N ARG A 54 26.35 9.80 -10.75
CA ARG A 54 27.28 10.05 -9.64
C ARG A 54 26.54 10.45 -8.36
N SER A 55 25.55 11.34 -8.46
CA SER A 55 24.73 11.71 -7.29
C SER A 55 23.89 10.54 -6.79
N ALA A 56 23.35 9.70 -7.69
CA ALA A 56 22.61 8.50 -7.31
C ALA A 56 23.49 7.51 -6.53
N ILE A 57 24.70 7.22 -7.04
CA ILE A 57 25.68 6.36 -6.35
C ILE A 57 26.06 6.97 -5.00
N GLY A 58 26.35 8.27 -4.95
CA GLY A 58 26.67 8.97 -3.71
C GLY A 58 25.57 8.84 -2.66
N LEU A 59 24.31 8.87 -3.08
CA LEU A 59 23.15 8.74 -2.20
C LEU A 59 23.01 7.32 -1.64
N VAL A 60 23.20 6.31 -2.49
CA VAL A 60 23.21 4.89 -2.09
C VAL A 60 24.33 4.61 -1.09
N CYS A 61 25.53 5.13 -1.36
CA CYS A 61 26.68 4.98 -0.47
C CYS A 61 26.52 5.75 0.85
N ARG A 62 25.78 6.86 0.89
CA ARG A 62 25.51 7.57 2.16
C ARG A 62 24.54 6.80 3.05
N TYR A 63 23.57 6.11 2.45
CA TYR A 63 22.46 5.49 3.16
C TYR A 63 22.21 4.01 2.79
N PRO A 64 23.21 3.10 2.91
CA PRO A 64 23.05 1.70 2.51
C PRO A 64 21.92 0.96 3.21
N PHE A 65 21.73 1.18 4.52
CA PHE A 65 20.69 0.50 5.30
C PHE A 65 19.28 0.86 4.81
N PHE A 66 19.00 2.17 4.70
CA PHE A 66 17.72 2.66 4.17
C PHE A 66 17.52 2.32 2.69
N PHE A 67 18.60 2.34 1.89
CA PHE A 67 18.54 1.97 0.48
C PHE A 67 18.12 0.51 0.30
N ILE A 68 18.75 -0.43 1.01
CA ILE A 68 18.38 -1.85 0.95
C ILE A 68 16.92 -2.03 1.37
N GLY A 69 16.52 -1.41 2.47
CA GLY A 69 15.13 -1.44 2.94
C GLY A 69 14.12 -0.96 1.91
N LEU A 70 14.42 0.18 1.27
CA LEU A 70 13.57 0.76 0.23
C LEU A 70 13.50 -0.13 -1.02
N GLN A 71 14.63 -0.69 -1.47
CA GLN A 71 14.64 -1.61 -2.61
C GLN A 71 13.85 -2.88 -2.32
N LEU A 72 13.98 -3.44 -1.12
CA LEU A 72 13.18 -4.60 -0.72
C LEU A 72 11.68 -4.29 -0.79
N LEU A 73 11.21 -3.14 -0.28
CA LEU A 73 9.82 -2.74 -0.44
C LEU A 73 9.37 -2.70 -1.91
N PHE A 74 10.22 -2.18 -2.80
CA PHE A 74 9.93 -2.18 -4.24
C PHE A 74 9.84 -3.60 -4.83
N VAL A 75 10.67 -4.54 -4.37
CA VAL A 75 10.56 -5.95 -4.81
C VAL A 75 9.17 -6.51 -4.53
N PHE A 76 8.58 -6.19 -3.36
CA PHE A 76 7.21 -6.63 -3.01
C PHE A 76 6.13 -5.84 -3.76
N GLN A 77 6.40 -4.60 -4.18
CA GLN A 77 5.43 -3.74 -4.88
C GLN A 77 5.43 -3.94 -6.41
N ILE A 78 6.54 -4.36 -7.01
CA ILE A 78 6.66 -4.56 -8.46
C ILE A 78 5.60 -5.52 -9.04
N PRO A 79 5.30 -6.68 -8.42
CA PRO A 79 4.23 -7.56 -8.89
C PRO A 79 2.89 -6.85 -8.96
N LEU A 80 2.59 -5.97 -7.99
CA LEU A 80 1.36 -5.19 -7.95
C LEU A 80 1.28 -4.21 -9.13
N TYR A 81 2.36 -3.47 -9.41
CA TYR A 81 2.40 -2.56 -10.56
C TYR A 81 2.26 -3.31 -11.89
N VAL A 82 2.89 -4.47 -12.03
CA VAL A 82 2.77 -5.26 -13.26
C VAL A 82 1.36 -5.83 -13.42
N LEU A 83 0.72 -6.27 -12.34
CA LEU A 83 -0.66 -6.75 -12.36
C LEU A 83 -1.65 -5.65 -12.73
N CYS A 84 -1.56 -4.47 -12.09
CA CYS A 84 -2.53 -3.38 -12.27
C CYS A 84 -2.27 -2.53 -13.51
N ASN A 85 -1.00 -2.29 -13.87
CA ASN A 85 -0.60 -1.32 -14.89
C ASN A 85 0.06 -1.97 -16.12
N ARG A 86 0.38 -3.26 -16.05
CA ARG A 86 1.23 -3.96 -17.04
C ARG A 86 2.55 -3.22 -17.28
N ASP A 87 3.05 -2.52 -16.25
CA ASP A 87 4.30 -1.76 -16.26
C ASP A 87 4.91 -1.74 -14.83
N LEU A 88 6.13 -1.24 -14.67
CA LEU A 88 6.79 -1.09 -13.37
C LEU A 88 6.58 0.30 -12.75
N ARG A 89 6.03 1.24 -13.52
CA ARG A 89 5.66 2.58 -13.03
C ARG A 89 4.24 2.58 -12.48
N SER A 90 4.00 3.55 -11.60
CA SER A 90 2.65 3.81 -11.10
C SER A 90 1.73 4.37 -12.17
N ALA A 91 0.42 4.21 -11.95
CA ALA A 91 -0.60 4.60 -12.92
C ALA A 91 -0.55 6.09 -13.21
N GLU A 92 -0.42 6.95 -12.19
CA GLU A 92 -0.35 8.40 -12.33
C GLU A 92 0.77 8.87 -13.25
N SER A 93 1.97 8.29 -13.13
CA SER A 93 3.13 8.67 -13.95
C SER A 93 2.99 8.27 -15.43
N LEU A 94 2.36 7.12 -15.69
CA LEU A 94 2.14 6.62 -17.05
C LEU A 94 0.99 7.37 -17.73
N VAL A 95 -0.09 7.58 -16.99
CA VAL A 95 -1.30 8.22 -17.47
C VAL A 95 -1.07 9.69 -17.72
N ALA A 96 -0.38 10.42 -16.83
CA ALA A 96 -0.10 11.84 -17.02
C ALA A 96 0.58 12.12 -18.36
N ARG A 97 1.54 11.28 -18.79
CA ARG A 97 2.20 11.40 -20.10
C ARG A 97 1.26 11.12 -21.27
N THR A 98 0.29 10.24 -21.08
CA THR A 98 -0.72 9.90 -22.10
C THR A 98 -1.77 11.02 -22.21
N VAL A 99 -2.23 11.54 -21.08
CA VAL A 99 -3.28 12.57 -20.95
C VAL A 99 -2.77 13.97 -21.30
N ALA A 100 -1.49 14.27 -21.04
CA ALA A 100 -0.92 15.59 -21.30
C ALA A 100 -1.03 16.01 -22.77
N GLY A 101 -0.95 15.06 -23.70
CA GLY A 101 -0.97 15.36 -25.14
C GLY A 101 0.21 16.26 -25.51
N LYS A 102 -0.06 17.53 -25.88
CA LYS A 102 0.98 18.53 -26.17
C LYS A 102 1.48 19.31 -24.95
N ARG A 103 0.79 19.19 -23.80
CA ARG A 103 1.14 19.92 -22.58
C ARG A 103 2.41 19.34 -21.97
N PRO A 104 3.24 20.17 -21.32
CA PRO A 104 4.44 19.68 -20.67
C PRO A 104 4.09 18.89 -19.40
N VAL A 105 4.87 17.82 -19.15
CA VAL A 105 4.78 17.00 -17.95
C VAL A 105 6.06 17.15 -17.14
N HIS A 106 5.93 17.60 -15.89
CA HIS A 106 7.05 17.86 -15.00
C HIS A 106 7.06 16.87 -13.84
N GLU A 107 8.21 16.27 -13.56
CA GLU A 107 8.41 15.44 -12.38
C GLU A 107 8.88 16.35 -11.24
N VAL A 108 8.12 16.42 -10.15
CA VAL A 108 8.30 17.43 -9.09
C VAL A 108 8.73 16.84 -7.74
N ASP A 109 8.80 15.51 -7.64
CA ASP A 109 9.11 14.84 -6.38
C ASP A 109 10.61 14.55 -6.20
N ARG A 110 11.04 14.59 -4.94
CA ARG A 110 12.40 14.21 -4.54
C ARG A 110 12.41 12.79 -4.00
N HIS A 111 13.47 12.06 -4.33
CA HIS A 111 13.63 10.71 -3.81
C HIS A 111 13.75 10.74 -2.27
N PRO A 112 13.12 9.80 -1.51
CA PRO A 112 13.16 9.81 -0.04
C PRO A 112 14.56 9.87 0.58
N LEU A 113 15.54 9.20 -0.04
CA LEU A 113 16.94 9.28 0.41
C LEU A 113 17.55 10.67 0.19
N ASP A 114 17.14 11.39 -0.85
CA ASP A 114 17.65 12.72 -1.17
C ASP A 114 17.16 13.74 -0.14
N VAL A 115 15.93 13.58 0.35
CA VAL A 115 15.40 14.38 1.46
C VAL A 115 16.23 14.25 2.74
N LEU A 116 16.90 13.10 2.95
CA LEU A 116 17.79 12.93 4.10
C LEU A 116 19.07 13.76 4.00
N THR A 117 19.48 14.23 2.81
CA THR A 117 20.69 15.06 2.69
C THR A 117 20.54 16.41 3.37
N ASP A 118 19.30 16.87 3.53
CA ASP A 118 18.97 18.15 4.15
C ASP A 118 18.87 18.01 5.68
N ARG A 119 18.95 16.77 6.20
CA ARG A 119 18.93 16.48 7.63
C ARG A 119 20.34 16.46 8.23
N THR A 120 20.39 16.38 9.56
CA THR A 120 21.65 16.38 10.30
C THR A 120 22.56 15.21 9.90
N PRO A 121 23.90 15.39 9.89
CA PRO A 121 24.86 14.32 9.58
C PRO A 121 24.73 13.07 10.47
N GLY A 122 24.08 13.19 11.63
CA GLY A 122 23.79 12.07 12.52
C GLY A 122 22.98 10.96 11.86
N TRP A 123 22.15 11.25 10.86
CA TRP A 123 21.43 10.22 10.09
C TRP A 123 22.37 9.34 9.26
N ILE A 124 23.45 9.91 8.70
CA ILE A 124 24.46 9.16 7.96
C ILE A 124 25.19 8.22 8.93
N VAL A 125 25.63 8.76 10.08
CA VAL A 125 26.34 7.99 11.10
C VAL A 125 25.47 6.87 11.65
N GLY A 126 24.24 7.16 12.06
CA GLY A 126 23.29 6.18 12.59
C GLY A 126 22.94 5.09 11.57
N ASN A 127 22.71 5.46 10.31
CA ASN A 127 22.49 4.51 9.22
C ASN A 127 23.69 3.56 9.05
N TRP A 128 24.92 4.09 9.04
CA TRP A 128 26.13 3.27 8.86
C TRP A 128 26.43 2.38 10.06
N LEU A 129 26.30 2.90 11.30
CA LEU A 129 26.46 2.11 12.51
C LEU A 129 25.45 0.95 12.54
N THR A 130 24.19 1.22 12.18
CA THR A 130 23.16 0.18 12.10
C THR A 130 23.48 -0.83 11.00
N PHE A 131 23.85 -0.36 9.80
CA PHE A 131 24.24 -1.24 8.69
C PHE A 131 25.39 -2.17 9.07
N LEU A 132 26.46 -1.62 9.66
CA LEU A 132 27.65 -2.40 10.03
C LEU A 132 27.35 -3.36 11.17
N ALA A 133 26.53 -2.97 12.15
CA ALA A 133 26.09 -3.88 13.21
C ALA A 133 25.30 -5.07 12.66
N VAL A 134 24.36 -4.81 11.73
CA VAL A 134 23.56 -5.86 11.08
C VAL A 134 24.44 -6.73 10.18
N ALA A 135 25.35 -6.14 9.41
CA ALA A 135 26.28 -6.87 8.55
C ALA A 135 27.25 -7.75 9.35
N ALA A 136 27.69 -7.31 10.53
CA ALA A 136 28.55 -8.09 11.40
C ALA A 136 27.79 -9.25 12.08
N ALA A 137 26.54 -9.01 12.50
CA ALA A 137 25.71 -10.02 13.14
C ALA A 137 25.14 -11.05 12.13
N PHE A 138 24.81 -10.61 10.91
CA PHE A 138 24.09 -11.38 9.89
C PHE A 138 24.71 -11.14 8.50
N PRO A 139 25.94 -11.62 8.26
CA PRO A 139 26.70 -11.30 7.05
C PRO A 139 26.09 -11.88 5.78
N ILE A 140 25.56 -13.10 5.83
CA ILE A 140 24.97 -13.78 4.67
C ILE A 140 23.66 -13.10 4.28
N GLU A 141 22.78 -12.86 5.24
CA GLU A 141 21.48 -12.22 5.04
C GLU A 141 21.65 -10.79 4.51
N THR A 142 22.61 -10.04 5.06
CA THR A 142 22.94 -8.69 4.58
C THR A 142 23.49 -8.70 3.16
N LEU A 143 24.34 -9.67 2.81
CA LEU A 143 24.87 -9.82 1.47
C LEU A 143 23.79 -10.20 0.45
N VAL A 144 22.88 -11.11 0.81
CA VAL A 144 21.73 -11.48 -0.03
C VAL A 144 20.79 -10.28 -0.22
N ALA A 145 20.43 -9.58 0.85
CA ALA A 145 19.56 -8.40 0.77
C ALA A 145 20.20 -7.27 -0.05
N GLY A 146 21.49 -7.00 0.15
CA GLY A 146 22.25 -6.05 -0.64
C GLY A 146 22.36 -6.43 -2.12
N GLY A 147 22.63 -7.70 -2.40
CA GLY A 147 22.67 -8.24 -3.77
C GLY A 147 21.33 -8.10 -4.49
N LEU A 148 20.22 -8.42 -3.82
CA LEU A 148 18.86 -8.22 -4.34
C LEU A 148 18.58 -6.74 -4.63
N ALA A 149 18.93 -5.85 -3.71
CA ALA A 149 18.73 -4.41 -3.84
C ALA A 149 19.51 -3.83 -5.04
N VAL A 150 20.79 -4.20 -5.19
CA VAL A 150 21.62 -3.76 -6.32
C VAL A 150 21.16 -4.38 -7.63
N GLY A 151 20.76 -5.65 -7.63
CA GLY A 151 20.20 -6.34 -8.79
C GLY A 151 18.94 -5.64 -9.30
N LEU A 152 18.02 -5.28 -8.40
CA LEU A 152 16.80 -4.56 -8.76
C LEU A 152 17.08 -3.17 -9.33
N LEU A 153 17.99 -2.42 -8.70
CA LEU A 153 18.44 -1.14 -9.22
C LEU A 153 19.06 -1.29 -10.61
N SER A 154 19.87 -2.33 -10.82
CA SER A 154 20.49 -2.61 -12.12
C SER A 154 19.45 -2.91 -13.18
N VAL A 155 18.43 -3.73 -12.89
CA VAL A 155 17.33 -4.03 -13.82
C VAL A 155 16.54 -2.78 -14.18
N THR A 156 16.20 -1.94 -13.20
CA THR A 156 15.44 -0.69 -13.43
C THR A 156 16.25 0.33 -14.24
N VAL A 157 17.57 0.45 -13.98
CA VAL A 157 18.50 1.32 -14.74
C VAL A 157 18.76 0.79 -16.15
N VAL A 158 18.99 -0.51 -16.32
CA VAL A 158 19.20 -1.12 -17.65
C VAL A 158 17.95 -1.00 -18.50
N ARG A 159 16.76 -1.23 -17.93
CA ARG A 159 15.49 -1.02 -18.65
C ARG A 159 15.34 0.42 -19.14
N SER A 160 15.65 1.42 -18.31
CA SER A 160 15.52 2.83 -18.72
C SER A 160 16.46 3.20 -19.87
N ARG A 161 17.59 2.50 -20.01
CA ARG A 161 18.57 2.71 -21.10
C ARG A 161 18.33 1.84 -22.34
N CYS A 162 17.87 0.59 -22.17
CA CYS A 162 17.82 -0.41 -23.24
C CYS A 162 16.40 -0.68 -23.78
N GLY A 163 15.36 -0.07 -23.21
CA GLY A 163 14.01 -0.11 -23.78
C GLY A 163 13.30 -1.47 -23.73
N PHE A 164 13.78 -2.43 -22.93
CA PHE A 164 13.16 -3.75 -22.78
C PHE A 164 11.70 -3.65 -22.29
N ARG A 165 10.77 -4.24 -23.05
CA ARG A 165 9.30 -4.17 -22.87
C ARG A 165 8.67 -5.42 -22.24
N ILE A 166 9.36 -6.15 -21.36
CA ILE A 166 8.76 -7.33 -20.70
C ILE A 166 8.69 -7.11 -19.18
N PRO A 167 7.76 -6.27 -18.68
CA PRO A 167 7.58 -6.00 -17.25
C PRO A 167 7.27 -7.27 -16.46
N MET A 168 6.60 -8.24 -17.09
CA MET A 168 6.25 -9.54 -16.52
C MET A 168 7.48 -10.41 -16.25
N LEU A 169 8.54 -10.32 -17.07
CA LEU A 169 9.81 -10.99 -16.84
C LEU A 169 10.54 -10.36 -15.64
N VAL A 170 10.49 -9.04 -15.50
CA VAL A 170 11.08 -8.35 -14.34
C VAL A 170 10.35 -8.73 -13.06
N ALA A 171 9.01 -8.73 -13.06
CA ALA A 171 8.25 -9.20 -11.90
C ALA A 171 8.54 -10.67 -11.57
N ALA A 172 8.61 -11.55 -12.58
CA ALA A 172 8.96 -12.95 -12.39
C ALA A 172 10.38 -13.13 -11.84
N LEU A 173 11.37 -12.36 -12.33
CA LEU A 173 12.74 -12.36 -11.81
C LEU A 173 12.80 -11.81 -10.38
N SER A 174 12.05 -10.75 -10.06
CA SER A 174 11.95 -10.20 -8.70
C SER A 174 11.34 -11.22 -7.73
N LEU A 175 10.22 -11.86 -8.10
CA LEU A 175 9.59 -12.92 -7.30
C LEU A 175 10.50 -14.14 -7.15
N SER A 176 11.19 -14.54 -8.21
CA SER A 176 12.14 -15.65 -8.19
C SER A 176 13.37 -15.32 -7.34
N ALA A 177 13.84 -14.08 -7.35
CA ALA A 177 14.97 -13.63 -6.55
C ALA A 177 14.60 -13.56 -5.05
N VAL A 178 13.36 -13.16 -4.71
CA VAL A 178 12.82 -13.30 -3.35
C VAL A 178 12.78 -14.77 -2.96
N ALA A 179 12.17 -15.63 -3.78
CA ALA A 179 12.05 -17.06 -3.49
C ALA A 179 13.42 -17.72 -3.31
N TYR A 180 14.38 -17.44 -4.20
CA TYR A 180 15.74 -17.97 -4.13
C TYR A 180 16.52 -17.41 -2.94
N GLY A 181 16.36 -16.11 -2.63
CA GLY A 181 16.89 -15.51 -1.41
C GLY A 181 16.32 -16.17 -0.15
N SER A 182 15.02 -16.49 -0.15
CA SER A 182 14.35 -17.22 0.94
C SER A 182 14.93 -18.62 1.14
N VAL A 183 15.19 -19.31 0.03
CA VAL A 183 15.77 -20.67 0.03
C VAL A 183 17.23 -20.64 0.48
N ILE A 184 18.06 -19.71 -0.03
CA ILE A 184 19.45 -19.54 0.43
C ILE A 184 19.49 -19.27 1.93
N VAL A 185 18.63 -18.36 2.39
CA VAL A 185 18.55 -17.98 3.80
C VAL A 185 18.00 -19.14 4.66
N GLY A 186 17.05 -19.93 4.15
CA GLY A 186 16.51 -21.11 4.84
C GLY A 186 17.42 -22.36 4.82
N ILE A 187 18.39 -22.43 3.89
CA ILE A 187 19.44 -23.46 3.88
C ILE A 187 20.45 -23.19 5.02
N VAL A 188 20.61 -21.94 5.43
CA VAL A 188 21.37 -21.58 6.64
C VAL A 188 20.43 -21.77 7.83
N PRO A 189 20.75 -22.62 8.82
CA PRO A 189 19.92 -22.78 10.01
C PRO A 189 20.07 -21.52 10.89
N SER A 190 19.35 -20.45 10.55
CA SER A 190 19.25 -19.25 11.38
C SER A 190 17.78 -18.97 11.70
N ASP A 191 17.40 -19.16 12.97
CA ASP A 191 16.09 -18.75 13.51
C ASP A 191 15.87 -17.21 13.39
N THR A 192 16.91 -16.48 12.99
CA THR A 192 17.00 -15.01 12.92
C THR A 192 16.84 -14.44 11.51
N ALA A 193 16.91 -15.26 10.47
CA ALA A 193 16.78 -14.87 9.06
C ALA A 193 15.64 -13.87 8.76
N GLY A 194 14.42 -14.21 9.22
CA GLY A 194 13.24 -13.38 9.00
C GLY A 194 13.31 -12.02 9.71
N SER A 195 14.00 -11.96 10.85
CA SER A 195 14.13 -10.73 11.64
C SER A 195 15.00 -9.67 10.95
N VAL A 196 16.03 -10.08 10.21
CA VAL A 196 16.93 -9.18 9.48
C VAL A 196 16.22 -8.54 8.28
N VAL A 197 15.49 -9.34 7.51
CA VAL A 197 14.70 -8.85 6.36
C VAL A 197 13.61 -7.89 6.85
N LEU A 198 12.91 -8.24 7.92
CA LEU A 198 11.94 -7.36 8.59
C LEU A 198 12.55 -6.03 9.04
N LEU A 199 13.78 -6.06 9.56
CA LEU A 199 14.49 -4.88 10.02
C LEU A 199 14.84 -3.93 8.85
N PHE A 200 15.33 -4.46 7.72
CA PHE A 200 15.52 -3.65 6.51
C PHE A 200 14.19 -3.11 5.96
N LEU A 201 13.15 -3.93 5.86
CA LEU A 201 11.83 -3.50 5.39
C LEU A 201 11.22 -2.41 6.28
N GLY A 202 11.35 -2.59 7.60
CA GLY A 202 10.94 -1.59 8.59
C GLY A 202 11.68 -0.27 8.40
N ALA A 203 12.99 -0.32 8.12
CA ALA A 203 13.78 0.87 7.81
C ALA A 203 13.28 1.58 6.55
N GLY A 204 12.99 0.84 5.47
CA GLY A 204 12.42 1.40 4.24
C GLY A 204 11.05 2.04 4.49
N TYR A 205 10.18 1.40 5.28
CA TYR A 205 8.86 1.91 5.60
C TYR A 205 8.93 3.18 6.44
N LEU A 206 9.78 3.19 7.47
CA LEU A 206 10.04 4.35 8.30
C LEU A 206 10.62 5.52 7.49
N LEU A 207 11.50 5.24 6.52
CA LEU A 207 12.02 6.25 5.62
C LEU A 207 10.90 6.94 4.83
N ILE A 208 10.03 6.17 4.17
CA ILE A 208 8.91 6.72 3.39
C ILE A 208 8.01 7.57 4.28
N ARG A 209 7.66 7.07 5.47
CA ARG A 209 6.75 7.76 6.38
C ARG A 209 7.37 9.04 6.97
N SER A 210 8.64 8.99 7.37
CA SER A 210 9.34 10.13 7.99
C SER A 210 9.71 11.24 7.00
N THR A 211 9.68 10.96 5.70
CA THR A 211 9.99 11.91 4.63
C THR A 211 8.75 12.48 3.94
N LEU A 212 7.55 12.01 4.27
CA LEU A 212 6.30 12.39 3.60
C LEU A 212 6.07 13.91 3.58
N GLU A 213 6.16 14.57 4.74
CA GLU A 213 5.93 16.02 4.86
C GLU A 213 7.00 16.83 4.13
N ALA A 214 8.27 16.46 4.26
CA ALA A 214 9.36 17.14 3.57
C ALA A 214 9.28 16.96 2.04
N ARG A 215 8.74 15.83 1.55
CA ARG A 215 8.43 15.63 0.13
C ARG A 215 7.25 16.49 -0.31
N ASN A 216 6.20 16.62 0.49
CA ASN A 216 5.10 17.56 0.21
C ASN A 216 5.61 18.98 0.02
N GLU A 217 6.45 19.45 0.96
CA GLU A 217 7.05 20.78 0.91
C GLU A 217 7.87 20.98 -0.37
N ALA A 218 8.72 20.01 -0.70
CA ALA A 218 9.56 20.06 -1.90
C ALA A 218 8.73 20.05 -3.20
N MET A 219 7.66 19.26 -3.25
CA MET A 219 6.75 19.21 -4.41
C MET A 219 6.04 20.55 -4.63
N LEU A 220 5.51 21.16 -3.57
CA LEU A 220 4.85 22.47 -3.66
C LEU A 220 5.82 23.56 -4.11
N ALA A 221 7.02 23.59 -3.52
CA ALA A 221 8.07 24.53 -3.92
C ALA A 221 8.47 24.35 -5.41
N ALA A 222 8.61 23.10 -5.87
CA ALA A 222 8.90 22.80 -7.26
C ALA A 222 7.76 23.23 -8.20
N VAL A 223 6.50 23.01 -7.82
CA VAL A 223 5.34 23.44 -8.60
C VAL A 223 5.26 24.96 -8.70
N ALA A 224 5.46 25.68 -7.59
CA ALA A 224 5.46 27.14 -7.57
C ALA A 224 6.59 27.73 -8.43
N ALA A 225 7.79 27.17 -8.32
CA ALA A 225 8.93 27.57 -9.16
C ALA A 225 8.68 27.31 -10.65
N LEU A 226 8.09 26.15 -11.00
CA LEU A 226 7.74 25.80 -12.37
C LEU A 226 6.69 26.75 -12.94
N ALA A 227 5.66 27.05 -12.17
CA ALA A 227 4.60 27.96 -12.59
C ALA A 227 5.13 29.37 -12.84
N THR A 228 6.01 29.87 -11.97
CA THR A 228 6.64 31.19 -12.13
C THR A 228 7.57 31.23 -13.34
N THR A 229 8.38 30.18 -13.54
CA THR A 229 9.39 30.14 -14.61
C THR A 229 8.77 30.04 -16.01
N ASN A 230 7.62 29.38 -16.12
CA ASN A 230 6.97 29.10 -17.40
C ASN A 230 5.66 29.88 -17.59
N ASP A 231 5.34 30.79 -16.68
CA ASP A 231 4.11 31.60 -16.68
C ASP A 231 2.84 30.74 -16.73
N TYR A 232 2.80 29.67 -15.93
CA TYR A 232 1.60 28.82 -15.84
C TYR A 232 0.58 29.41 -14.86
N GLU A 233 -0.62 29.63 -15.34
CA GLU A 233 -1.75 30.07 -14.52
C GLU A 233 -2.41 28.87 -13.83
N ARG A 234 -2.47 27.71 -14.51
CA ARG A 234 -3.18 26.51 -14.04
C ARG A 234 -2.31 25.28 -14.12
N VAL A 235 -1.97 24.72 -12.96
CA VAL A 235 -1.17 23.49 -12.86
C VAL A 235 -2.00 22.37 -12.24
N CYS A 236 -1.95 21.18 -12.85
CA CYS A 236 -2.53 19.96 -12.28
C CYS A 236 -1.43 19.08 -11.69
N LEU A 237 -1.43 18.84 -10.39
CA LEU A 237 -0.49 17.95 -9.69
C LEU A 237 -1.12 16.57 -9.48
N ALA A 238 -0.60 15.53 -10.12
CA ALA A 238 -0.99 14.14 -9.89
C ALA A 238 -0.05 13.46 -8.89
N THR A 239 -0.60 12.94 -7.79
CA THR A 239 0.13 12.44 -6.62
C THR A 239 -0.64 11.32 -5.93
N GLY A 240 0.04 10.49 -5.14
CA GLY A 240 -0.59 9.47 -4.31
C GLY A 240 -1.50 10.07 -3.24
N TYR A 241 -2.56 9.35 -2.89
CA TYR A 241 -3.58 9.74 -1.92
C TYR A 241 -3.01 10.24 -0.58
N LYS A 242 -1.94 9.61 -0.07
CA LYS A 242 -1.31 9.98 1.22
C LYS A 242 -0.74 11.41 1.25
N HIS A 243 -0.47 12.00 0.11
CA HIS A 243 0.08 13.35 0.01
C HIS A 243 -1.01 14.43 0.09
N LEU A 244 -2.29 14.10 -0.18
CA LEU A 244 -3.36 15.10 -0.33
C LEU A 244 -3.52 16.05 0.87
N PRO A 245 -3.65 15.57 2.13
CA PRO A 245 -3.91 16.48 3.25
C PRO A 245 -2.77 17.49 3.43
N GLY A 246 -1.53 16.99 3.39
CA GLY A 246 -0.35 17.82 3.60
C GLY A 246 -0.10 18.81 2.46
N LEU A 247 -0.46 18.45 1.22
CA LEU A 247 -0.37 19.36 0.07
C LEU A 247 -1.44 20.46 0.13
N VAL A 248 -2.69 20.09 0.45
CA VAL A 248 -3.80 21.05 0.56
C VAL A 248 -3.55 22.06 1.69
N GLU A 249 -3.07 21.58 2.85
CA GLU A 249 -2.76 22.42 4.01
C GLU A 249 -1.68 23.47 3.72
N ARG A 250 -0.67 23.13 2.91
CA ARG A 250 0.55 23.94 2.74
C ARG A 250 0.61 24.72 1.43
N ALA A 251 -0.24 24.41 0.45
CA ALA A 251 -0.20 25.03 -0.87
C ALA A 251 -0.22 26.57 -0.83
N SER A 252 -1.06 27.16 0.04
CA SER A 252 -1.16 28.62 0.17
C SER A 252 0.15 29.27 0.66
N GLY A 253 0.94 28.55 1.47
CA GLY A 253 2.26 29.01 1.92
C GLY A 253 3.27 29.17 0.78
N HIS A 254 3.03 28.51 -0.36
CA HIS A 254 3.85 28.59 -1.58
C HIS A 254 3.24 29.52 -2.64
N GLY A 255 2.23 30.31 -2.29
CA GLY A 255 1.53 31.20 -3.23
C GLY A 255 0.64 30.47 -4.25
N LEU A 256 0.29 29.21 -3.98
CA LEU A 256 -0.58 28.40 -4.84
C LEU A 256 -2.02 28.40 -4.28
N LEU A 257 -2.99 28.72 -5.13
CA LEU A 257 -4.40 28.62 -4.78
C LEU A 257 -4.93 27.23 -5.16
N THR A 258 -5.21 26.39 -4.17
CA THR A 258 -5.82 25.08 -4.43
C THR A 258 -7.28 25.28 -4.85
N ALA A 259 -7.62 25.04 -6.11
CA ALA A 259 -8.98 25.23 -6.63
C ALA A 259 -9.86 23.99 -6.51
N ALA A 260 -9.28 22.80 -6.65
CA ALA A 260 -10.02 21.55 -6.58
C ALA A 260 -9.09 20.40 -6.20
N VAL A 261 -9.64 19.42 -5.50
CA VAL A 261 -8.93 18.19 -5.14
C VAL A 261 -9.71 17.00 -5.66
N PHE A 262 -9.08 16.12 -6.43
CA PHE A 262 -9.67 14.84 -6.80
C PHE A 262 -9.31 13.79 -5.77
N GLU A 263 -10.32 13.22 -5.15
CA GLU A 263 -10.15 12.09 -4.26
C GLU A 263 -10.37 10.78 -5.02
N PRO A 264 -9.35 9.91 -5.09
CA PRO A 264 -9.49 8.63 -5.76
C PRO A 264 -10.38 7.67 -4.98
N GLN A 265 -11.21 6.94 -5.71
CA GLN A 265 -11.85 5.72 -5.22
C GLN A 265 -11.11 4.50 -5.79
N TRP A 266 -11.11 3.39 -5.05
CA TRP A 266 -10.40 2.20 -5.51
C TRP A 266 -11.16 1.50 -6.62
N ARG A 267 -10.52 1.30 -7.78
CA ARG A 267 -11.10 0.65 -8.98
C ARG A 267 -12.47 1.21 -9.40
N ALA A 268 -12.75 2.45 -9.04
CA ALA A 268 -13.91 3.22 -9.46
C ALA A 268 -13.47 4.68 -9.67
N SER A 269 -14.28 5.46 -10.38
CA SER A 269 -14.05 6.89 -10.53
C SER A 269 -14.13 7.57 -9.17
N GLY A 270 -13.19 8.48 -8.93
CA GLY A 270 -13.15 9.29 -7.73
C GLY A 270 -14.21 10.40 -7.69
N ALA A 271 -14.06 11.30 -6.73
CA ALA A 271 -14.91 12.49 -6.60
C ALA A 271 -14.05 13.76 -6.53
N VAL A 272 -14.56 14.84 -7.12
CA VAL A 272 -13.98 16.17 -6.96
C VAL A 272 -14.51 16.78 -5.67
N LEU A 273 -13.59 17.26 -4.84
CA LEU A 273 -13.86 17.86 -3.55
C LEU A 273 -13.33 19.30 -3.50
N GLU A 274 -14.00 20.09 -2.68
CA GLU A 274 -13.48 21.38 -2.23
C GLU A 274 -12.27 21.18 -1.29
N PRO A 275 -11.24 22.05 -1.34
CA PRO A 275 -10.04 21.91 -0.52
C PRO A 275 -10.34 21.80 0.98
N LYS A 276 -11.30 22.59 1.49
CA LYS A 276 -11.73 22.55 2.89
C LYS A 276 -12.32 21.19 3.28
N ALA A 277 -13.06 20.54 2.38
CA ALA A 277 -13.62 19.22 2.65
C ALA A 277 -12.56 18.12 2.80
N VAL A 278 -11.34 18.34 2.33
CA VAL A 278 -10.20 17.44 2.56
C VAL A 278 -9.58 17.66 3.95
N LEU A 279 -9.59 18.91 4.44
CA LEU A 279 -9.03 19.29 5.76
C LEU A 279 -10.00 19.08 6.92
N ASP A 280 -11.29 19.36 6.69
CA ASP A 280 -12.38 19.24 7.68
C ASP A 280 -12.85 17.79 7.87
N ARG A 281 -12.29 16.87 7.10
CA ARG A 281 -12.54 15.44 7.29
C ARG A 281 -11.92 14.97 8.59
N ASN A 282 -12.80 14.64 9.53
CA ASN A 282 -12.55 13.51 10.41
C ASN A 282 -12.62 12.25 9.54
N ASP A 283 -11.61 11.37 9.60
CA ASP A 283 -11.49 10.12 8.82
C ASP A 283 -12.67 9.12 9.01
N SER A 284 -13.69 9.49 9.79
CA SER A 284 -14.82 8.67 10.21
C SER A 284 -16.11 8.82 9.38
N ASP A 285 -16.33 9.90 8.62
CA ASP A 285 -17.70 10.27 8.19
C ASP A 285 -18.10 10.01 6.72
N ALA A 286 -17.30 9.33 5.90
CA ALA A 286 -17.66 9.07 4.49
C ALA A 286 -17.37 7.67 3.92
N ARG A 287 -17.04 6.69 4.75
CA ARG A 287 -16.71 5.31 4.31
C ARG A 287 -17.20 4.30 5.35
N PRO A 288 -17.49 3.03 5.03
CA PRO A 288 -17.61 2.00 6.05
C PRO A 288 -16.32 1.99 6.90
N ASN A 289 -16.36 2.54 8.12
CA ASN A 289 -15.23 2.87 9.01
C ASN A 289 -13.88 2.26 8.56
N MET A 290 -13.18 2.94 7.62
CA MET A 290 -11.92 2.50 7.01
C MET A 290 -10.69 3.06 7.74
N GLU A 291 -10.89 3.91 8.75
CA GLU A 291 -9.87 4.49 9.63
C GLU A 291 -9.05 3.42 10.38
N THR A 292 -9.54 2.18 10.36
CA THR A 292 -8.90 1.05 11.03
C THR A 292 -7.92 0.29 10.13
N ALA A 293 -7.81 0.48 8.81
CA ALA A 293 -6.99 -0.39 7.93
C ALA A 293 -5.54 -0.62 8.44
N GLY A 294 -4.87 0.44 8.92
CA GLY A 294 -3.56 0.35 9.58
C GLY A 294 -3.58 -0.25 10.98
N THR A 295 -4.70 -0.11 11.72
CA THR A 295 -4.88 -0.69 13.07
C THR A 295 -5.52 -2.10 13.06
N VAL A 296 -6.06 -2.56 11.92
CA VAL A 296 -6.52 -3.94 11.72
C VAL A 296 -5.34 -4.86 11.45
N LEU A 297 -4.20 -4.39 10.91
CA LEU A 297 -3.09 -5.27 10.53
C LEU A 297 -2.66 -6.20 11.67
N ARG A 298 -2.56 -5.68 12.90
CA ARG A 298 -2.29 -6.49 14.10
C ARG A 298 -3.41 -7.49 14.39
N ARG A 299 -4.67 -7.07 14.34
CA ARG A 299 -5.84 -7.95 14.54
C ARG A 299 -5.91 -9.01 13.44
N ARG A 300 -5.56 -8.67 12.19
CA ARG A 300 -5.47 -9.60 11.06
C ARG A 300 -4.36 -10.61 11.29
N ALA A 301 -3.20 -10.21 11.79
CA ALA A 301 -2.12 -11.14 12.12
C ALA A 301 -2.56 -12.16 13.18
N VAL A 302 -3.21 -11.69 14.25
CA VAL A 302 -3.77 -12.58 15.29
C VAL A 302 -4.90 -13.45 14.73
N ALA A 303 -5.79 -12.90 13.90
CA ALA A 303 -6.86 -13.67 13.22
C ALA A 303 -6.27 -14.78 12.35
N THR A 304 -5.24 -14.48 11.55
CA THR A 304 -4.53 -15.47 10.73
C THR A 304 -3.92 -16.56 11.61
N GLY A 305 -3.29 -16.20 12.74
CA GLY A 305 -2.74 -17.18 13.68
C GLY A 305 -3.81 -18.12 14.25
N ILE A 306 -4.97 -17.58 14.64
CA ILE A 306 -6.10 -18.38 15.12
C ILE A 306 -6.65 -19.28 14.00
N ASP A 307 -6.81 -18.74 12.78
CA ASP A 307 -7.28 -19.51 11.64
C ASP A 307 -6.35 -20.70 11.34
N TRP A 308 -5.03 -20.49 11.36
CA TRP A 308 -4.07 -21.58 11.17
C TRP A 308 -4.06 -22.59 12.31
N LEU A 309 -4.29 -22.17 13.55
CA LEU A 309 -4.47 -23.07 14.67
C LEU A 309 -5.73 -23.96 14.50
N VAL A 310 -6.85 -23.37 14.10
CA VAL A 310 -8.10 -24.11 13.83
C VAL A 310 -7.90 -25.11 12.70
N ILE A 311 -7.28 -24.69 11.59
CA ILE A 311 -6.96 -25.57 10.46
C ILE A 311 -6.04 -26.70 10.91
N ALA A 312 -4.99 -26.42 11.69
CA ALA A 312 -4.06 -27.43 12.19
C ALA A 312 -4.75 -28.45 13.09
N LEU A 313 -5.60 -28.02 14.03
CA LEU A 313 -6.35 -28.93 14.90
C LEU A 313 -7.31 -29.82 14.10
N LEU A 314 -8.01 -29.26 13.11
CA LEU A 314 -8.91 -30.01 12.25
C LEU A 314 -8.16 -31.00 11.35
N ALA A 315 -6.99 -30.61 10.83
CA ALA A 315 -6.11 -31.47 10.06
C ALA A 315 -5.57 -32.63 10.91
N LEU A 316 -5.10 -32.35 12.13
CA LEU A 316 -4.57 -33.35 13.06
C LEU A 316 -5.66 -34.31 13.55
N PHE A 317 -6.84 -33.80 13.89
CA PHE A 317 -7.98 -34.63 14.30
C PHE A 317 -8.39 -35.61 13.19
N ALA A 318 -8.55 -35.12 11.97
CA ALA A 318 -8.87 -35.97 10.83
C ALA A 318 -7.77 -37.01 10.57
N SER A 319 -6.49 -36.59 10.63
CA SER A 319 -5.35 -37.50 10.44
C SER A 319 -5.31 -38.59 11.51
N ALA A 320 -5.59 -38.25 12.78
CA ALA A 320 -5.66 -39.21 13.88
C ALA A 320 -6.85 -40.18 13.75
N LEU A 321 -8.01 -39.69 13.30
CA LEU A 321 -9.18 -40.52 13.01
C LEU A 321 -8.88 -41.51 11.88
N LEU A 322 -8.30 -41.04 10.77
CA LEU A 322 -7.91 -41.86 9.63
C LEU A 322 -6.83 -42.89 10.00
N ALA A 323 -5.83 -42.51 10.79
CA ALA A 323 -4.79 -43.44 11.28
C ALA A 323 -5.37 -44.48 12.27
N GLY A 324 -6.35 -44.10 13.08
CA GLY A 324 -7.04 -45.02 13.99
C GLY A 324 -7.89 -46.07 13.26
N LEU A 325 -8.38 -45.75 12.06
CA LEU A 325 -9.11 -46.70 11.19
C LEU A 325 -8.18 -47.69 10.47
N ASP A 326 -6.87 -47.40 10.40
CA ASP A 326 -5.84 -48.22 9.74
C ASP A 326 -5.21 -49.25 10.67
N ALA A 327 -5.32 -49.07 11.99
CA ALA A 327 -4.72 -49.97 12.98
C ALA A 327 -5.20 -51.43 12.87
N ASP A 328 -6.30 -51.69 12.15
CA ASP A 328 -6.89 -53.01 11.89
C ASP A 328 -6.64 -53.55 10.46
N ALA A 329 -6.00 -52.79 9.56
CA ALA A 329 -5.90 -53.14 8.14
C ALA A 329 -4.48 -53.65 7.76
N SER A 330 -4.32 -54.97 7.65
CA SER A 330 -3.07 -55.58 7.23
C SER A 330 -2.79 -55.40 5.73
N GLY A 331 -1.90 -54.47 5.38
CA GLY A 331 -1.09 -54.50 4.17
C GLY A 331 -1.74 -53.92 2.90
N GLY A 332 -1.51 -52.63 2.66
CA GLY A 332 -1.84 -51.93 1.41
C GLY A 332 -2.56 -50.59 1.59
N GLY A 333 -3.05 -50.29 2.81
CA GLY A 333 -3.75 -49.06 3.17
C GLY A 333 -2.85 -47.83 3.28
N ASP A 334 -1.57 -48.01 3.65
CA ASP A 334 -0.65 -46.93 4.02
C ASP A 334 -0.48 -45.85 2.93
N ALA A 335 -0.37 -46.26 1.67
CA ALA A 335 -0.20 -45.33 0.55
C ALA A 335 -1.50 -44.60 0.19
N VAL A 336 -2.64 -45.30 0.30
CA VAL A 336 -3.97 -44.73 0.04
C VAL A 336 -4.34 -43.73 1.13
N ILE A 337 -4.15 -44.12 2.40
CA ILE A 337 -4.42 -43.29 3.58
C ILE A 337 -3.44 -42.13 3.63
N GLY A 338 -2.15 -42.35 3.35
CA GLY A 338 -1.16 -41.29 3.19
C GLY A 338 -1.54 -40.30 2.07
N GLY A 339 -2.07 -40.80 0.95
CA GLY A 339 -2.62 -39.98 -0.13
C GLY A 339 -3.83 -39.14 0.29
N PHE A 340 -4.77 -39.73 1.04
CA PHE A 340 -5.92 -39.02 1.60
C PHE A 340 -5.50 -37.96 2.62
N ILE A 341 -4.53 -38.26 3.49
CA ILE A 341 -3.97 -37.31 4.44
C ILE A 341 -3.32 -36.14 3.68
N LEU A 342 -2.50 -36.41 2.66
CA LEU A 342 -1.88 -35.36 1.84
C LEU A 342 -2.93 -34.48 1.15
N LEU A 343 -3.93 -35.11 0.52
CA LEU A 343 -5.02 -34.39 -0.15
C LEU A 343 -5.82 -33.54 0.84
N TRP A 344 -6.05 -34.06 2.05
CA TRP A 344 -6.72 -33.34 3.12
C TRP A 344 -5.92 -32.12 3.57
N TRP A 345 -4.62 -32.26 3.82
CA TRP A 345 -3.73 -31.14 4.15
C TRP A 345 -3.66 -30.09 3.04
N LEU A 346 -3.78 -30.50 1.77
CA LEU A 346 -3.78 -29.60 0.62
C LEU A 346 -5.11 -28.83 0.46
N LEU A 347 -6.25 -29.51 0.58
CA LEU A 347 -7.56 -28.95 0.27
C LEU A 347 -8.25 -28.29 1.47
N LEU A 348 -7.90 -28.67 2.70
CA LEU A 348 -8.55 -28.13 3.89
C LEU A 348 -8.34 -26.61 4.04
N PRO A 349 -7.10 -26.06 4.00
CA PRO A 349 -6.90 -24.61 4.13
C PRO A 349 -7.70 -23.78 3.12
N PRO A 350 -7.62 -24.04 1.79
CA PRO A 350 -8.36 -23.23 0.84
C PRO A 350 -9.87 -23.37 1.00
N THR A 351 -10.38 -24.57 1.31
CA THR A 351 -11.81 -24.79 1.54
C THR A 351 -12.29 -24.01 2.76
N TYR A 352 -11.55 -24.02 3.86
CA TYR A 352 -11.87 -23.26 5.07
C TYR A 352 -11.98 -21.75 4.82
N PHE A 353 -11.00 -21.16 4.13
CA PHE A 353 -11.03 -19.73 3.81
C PHE A 353 -12.16 -19.38 2.84
N VAL A 354 -12.32 -20.13 1.74
CA VAL A 354 -13.35 -19.85 0.74
C VAL A 354 -14.75 -19.96 1.33
N VAL A 355 -15.05 -21.05 2.04
CA VAL A 355 -16.38 -21.26 2.62
C VAL A 355 -16.69 -20.20 3.67
N GLY A 356 -15.77 -19.95 4.61
CA GLY A 356 -15.99 -18.95 5.66
C GLY A 356 -16.19 -17.54 5.11
N GLU A 357 -15.34 -17.11 4.18
CA GLU A 357 -15.41 -15.77 3.61
C GLU A 357 -16.60 -15.59 2.65
N ALA A 358 -16.98 -16.61 1.87
CA ALA A 358 -18.10 -16.51 0.94
C ALA A 358 -19.48 -16.59 1.64
N THR A 359 -19.60 -17.38 2.71
CA THR A 359 -20.90 -17.60 3.38
C THR A 359 -21.16 -16.62 4.51
N TYR A 360 -20.13 -16.30 5.30
CA TYR A 360 -20.26 -15.46 6.50
C TYR A 360 -19.51 -14.13 6.38
N GLY A 361 -18.77 -13.89 5.29
CA GLY A 361 -17.87 -12.76 5.17
C GLY A 361 -16.65 -12.87 6.09
N ARG A 362 -16.42 -14.00 6.76
CA ARG A 362 -15.38 -14.13 7.80
C ARG A 362 -15.04 -15.58 8.14
N THR A 363 -13.80 -15.78 8.54
CA THR A 363 -13.30 -17.02 9.15
C THR A 363 -13.46 -16.99 10.67
N VAL A 364 -13.22 -18.11 11.37
CA VAL A 364 -13.36 -18.19 12.84
C VAL A 364 -12.45 -17.18 13.53
N GLY A 365 -11.17 -17.09 13.16
CA GLY A 365 -10.22 -16.14 13.72
C GLY A 365 -10.61 -14.69 13.45
N LYS A 366 -11.16 -14.39 12.27
CA LYS A 366 -11.71 -13.07 11.95
C LYS A 366 -12.96 -12.76 12.79
N SER A 367 -13.83 -13.73 12.97
CA SER A 367 -15.05 -13.57 13.78
C SER A 367 -14.73 -13.26 15.24
N LEU A 368 -13.71 -13.90 15.82
CA LEU A 368 -13.29 -13.66 17.22
C LEU A 368 -12.71 -12.26 17.46
N LEU A 369 -12.24 -11.59 16.40
CA LEU A 369 -11.63 -10.26 16.47
C LEU A 369 -12.53 -9.16 15.90
N ASP A 370 -13.81 -9.46 15.70
CA ASP A 370 -14.82 -8.58 15.12
C ASP A 370 -14.43 -8.10 13.71
N LEU A 371 -13.82 -8.97 12.90
CA LEU A 371 -13.39 -8.67 11.53
C LEU A 371 -14.30 -9.30 10.49
N ALA A 372 -14.49 -8.58 9.38
CA ALA A 372 -15.21 -9.08 8.21
C ALA A 372 -14.51 -8.66 6.91
N VAL A 373 -14.60 -9.52 5.91
CA VAL A 373 -14.19 -9.28 4.53
C VAL A 373 -15.38 -8.68 3.80
N VAL A 374 -15.18 -7.50 3.24
CA VAL A 374 -16.18 -6.78 2.44
C VAL A 374 -15.55 -6.38 1.12
N ARG A 375 -16.37 -6.24 0.08
CA ARG A 375 -15.95 -5.55 -1.14
C ARG A 375 -15.79 -4.06 -0.82
N ILE A 376 -14.98 -3.38 -1.60
CA ILE A 376 -14.63 -1.98 -1.30
C ILE A 376 -15.82 -1.04 -1.50
N ASP A 377 -16.79 -1.44 -2.33
CA ASP A 377 -18.11 -0.80 -2.46
C ASP A 377 -19.03 -1.05 -1.25
N GLY A 378 -18.56 -1.76 -0.23
CA GLY A 378 -19.32 -2.13 0.97
C GLY A 378 -20.22 -3.36 0.80
N SER A 379 -20.30 -3.95 -0.40
CA SER A 379 -21.08 -5.15 -0.63
C SER A 379 -20.41 -6.40 -0.03
N PRO A 380 -21.18 -7.48 0.24
CA PRO A 380 -20.62 -8.72 0.78
C PRO A 380 -19.56 -9.35 -0.15
N CYS A 381 -18.58 -10.03 0.45
CA CYS A 381 -17.60 -10.84 -0.28
C CYS A 381 -18.31 -11.98 -1.03
N THR A 382 -18.06 -12.11 -2.34
CA THR A 382 -18.65 -13.19 -3.14
C THR A 382 -17.79 -14.46 -3.11
N LEU A 383 -18.34 -15.58 -3.58
CA LEU A 383 -17.58 -16.83 -3.74
C LEU A 383 -16.36 -16.65 -4.66
N GLY A 384 -16.52 -15.91 -5.76
CA GLY A 384 -15.42 -15.61 -6.69
C GLY A 384 -14.30 -14.82 -6.02
N ASP A 385 -14.67 -13.80 -5.23
CA ASP A 385 -13.70 -12.99 -4.48
C ASP A 385 -12.91 -13.85 -3.48
N ALA A 386 -13.61 -14.71 -2.73
CA ALA A 386 -13.01 -15.61 -1.76
C ALA A 386 -12.04 -16.62 -2.40
N ILE A 387 -12.37 -17.16 -3.57
CA ILE A 387 -11.48 -18.05 -4.34
C ILE A 387 -10.21 -17.31 -4.79
N VAL A 388 -10.35 -16.12 -5.38
CA VAL A 388 -9.20 -15.32 -5.85
C VAL A 388 -8.26 -15.00 -4.68
N ARG A 389 -8.82 -14.58 -3.54
CA ARG A 389 -8.06 -14.31 -2.30
C ARG A 389 -7.28 -15.52 -1.83
N THR A 390 -7.90 -16.70 -1.92
CA THR A 390 -7.34 -17.96 -1.44
C THR A 390 -6.27 -18.53 -2.37
N VAL A 391 -6.45 -18.45 -3.69
CA VAL A 391 -5.47 -18.92 -4.68
C VAL A 391 -4.18 -18.12 -4.63
N LEU A 392 -4.25 -16.83 -4.28
CA LEU A 392 -3.08 -15.96 -4.14
C LEU A 392 -2.42 -16.02 -2.75
N LEU A 393 -3.05 -16.69 -1.78
CA LEU A 393 -2.55 -16.83 -0.42
C LEU A 393 -1.16 -17.49 -0.31
N PRO A 394 -0.78 -18.47 -1.15
CA PRO A 394 0.58 -19.03 -1.13
C PRO A 394 1.66 -17.99 -1.49
N LEU A 395 1.32 -16.99 -2.31
CA LEU A 395 2.25 -15.89 -2.61
C LEU A 395 2.44 -15.02 -1.39
N ASP A 396 1.37 -14.70 -0.66
CA ASP A 396 1.47 -13.91 0.57
C ASP A 396 2.41 -14.55 1.62
N PHE A 397 2.60 -15.89 1.57
CA PHE A 397 3.47 -16.65 2.47
C PHE A 397 4.98 -16.43 2.25
N LEU A 398 5.40 -15.98 1.06
CA LEU A 398 6.82 -15.80 0.74
C LEU A 398 7.41 -14.60 1.51
N PRO A 399 8.71 -14.56 1.81
CA PRO A 399 9.68 -15.68 1.86
C PRO A 399 9.37 -16.72 2.95
N GLY A 400 8.57 -16.37 3.96
CA GLY A 400 8.09 -17.22 5.03
C GLY A 400 7.15 -16.43 5.95
N GLY A 401 6.25 -17.11 6.66
CA GLY A 401 5.45 -16.51 7.73
C GLY A 401 4.52 -15.36 7.33
N TYR A 402 3.91 -15.38 6.13
CA TYR A 402 3.02 -14.31 5.61
C TYR A 402 3.68 -12.95 5.35
N LEU A 403 5.01 -12.93 5.17
CA LEU A 403 5.76 -11.68 5.11
C LEU A 403 5.40 -10.80 3.89
N LEU A 404 5.34 -11.35 2.67
CA LEU A 404 4.93 -10.64 1.44
C LEU A 404 3.53 -10.04 1.60
N GLY A 405 2.58 -10.82 2.10
CA GLY A 405 1.22 -10.33 2.36
C GLY A 405 1.16 -9.22 3.41
N ALA A 406 1.94 -9.33 4.48
CA ALA A 406 2.01 -8.31 5.53
C ALA A 406 2.63 -6.98 5.02
N ILE A 407 3.66 -7.05 4.18
CA ILE A 407 4.30 -5.87 3.58
C ILE A 407 3.35 -5.19 2.60
N ILE A 408 2.69 -5.94 1.72
CA ILE A 408 1.69 -5.36 0.80
C ILE A 408 0.56 -4.73 1.60
N ALA A 409 0.07 -5.39 2.65
CA ALA A 409 -0.94 -4.81 3.52
C ALA A 409 -0.46 -3.55 4.24
N ALA A 410 0.80 -3.48 4.69
CA ALA A 410 1.34 -2.30 5.35
C ALA A 410 1.59 -1.12 4.39
N THR A 411 1.81 -1.40 3.11
CA THR A 411 2.09 -0.37 2.09
C THR A 411 0.83 0.14 1.40
N THR A 412 -0.24 -0.67 1.35
CA THR A 412 -1.53 -0.27 0.77
C THR A 412 -2.38 0.55 1.73
N ASP A 413 -3.17 1.47 1.17
CA ASP A 413 -3.99 2.42 1.92
C ASP A 413 -5.11 1.73 2.72
N TYR A 414 -5.65 0.62 2.20
CA TYR A 414 -6.73 -0.15 2.82
C TYR A 414 -6.26 -1.38 3.58
N GLY A 415 -4.96 -1.53 3.85
CA GLY A 415 -4.47 -2.68 4.62
C GLY A 415 -4.62 -4.02 3.89
N GLN A 416 -4.59 -4.01 2.56
CA GLN A 416 -4.93 -5.12 1.67
C GLN A 416 -3.70 -5.96 1.30
N ARG A 417 -3.83 -7.29 1.36
CA ARG A 417 -2.84 -8.26 0.84
C ARG A 417 -3.01 -8.42 -0.68
N LEU A 418 -2.09 -9.15 -1.32
CA LEU A 418 -2.13 -9.38 -2.76
C LEU A 418 -3.47 -9.97 -3.23
N GLY A 419 -3.98 -10.96 -2.50
CA GLY A 419 -5.28 -11.57 -2.77
C GLY A 419 -6.47 -10.62 -2.57
N ASP A 420 -6.41 -9.76 -1.54
CA ASP A 420 -7.44 -8.76 -1.25
C ASP A 420 -7.55 -7.74 -2.41
N ILE A 421 -6.39 -7.28 -2.91
CA ILE A 421 -6.28 -6.35 -4.04
C ILE A 421 -6.85 -6.99 -5.31
N ALA A 422 -6.42 -8.22 -5.63
CA ALA A 422 -6.85 -8.91 -6.83
C ALA A 422 -8.38 -9.08 -6.88
N ALA A 423 -8.97 -9.46 -5.73
CA ALA A 423 -10.40 -9.63 -5.56
C ALA A 423 -11.19 -8.33 -5.32
N GLY A 424 -10.54 -7.17 -5.18
CA GLY A 424 -11.25 -5.90 -4.90
C GLY A 424 -11.97 -5.89 -3.55
N THR A 425 -11.37 -6.52 -2.54
CA THR A 425 -11.94 -6.67 -1.19
C THR A 425 -11.03 -6.08 -0.15
N THR A 426 -11.57 -5.77 1.03
CA THR A 426 -10.80 -5.31 2.19
C THR A 426 -11.32 -5.97 3.47
N VAL A 427 -10.56 -5.85 4.56
CA VAL A 427 -10.95 -6.35 5.87
C VAL A 427 -11.22 -5.18 6.80
N VAL A 428 -12.46 -5.11 7.29
CA VAL A 428 -12.93 -4.05 8.18
C VAL A 428 -13.24 -4.60 9.57
N LYS A 429 -13.16 -3.73 10.59
CA LYS A 429 -13.66 -4.03 11.93
C LYS A 429 -15.15 -3.72 11.97
N ARG A 430 -15.94 -4.61 12.54
CA ARG A 430 -17.37 -4.40 12.77
C ARG A 430 -17.55 -3.54 14.03
N GLU A 431 -18.31 -2.46 13.93
CA GLU A 431 -18.78 -1.74 15.10
C GLU A 431 -19.90 -2.54 15.79
N ARG A 432 -19.84 -2.63 17.12
CA ARG A 432 -20.93 -3.21 17.90
C ARG A 432 -22.04 -2.17 17.96
N VAL A 433 -23.25 -2.61 17.63
CA VAL A 433 -24.49 -1.81 17.63
C VAL A 433 -24.82 -1.18 19.00
N THR A 434 -24.09 -1.54 20.07
CA THR A 434 -24.32 -1.06 21.43
C THR A 434 -23.82 0.36 21.70
N ASP A 435 -22.73 0.82 21.07
CA ASP A 435 -22.11 2.12 21.42
C ASP A 435 -22.81 3.31 20.74
N SER A 436 -23.40 3.08 19.57
CA SER A 436 -24.17 4.09 18.82
C SER A 436 -25.54 4.40 19.45
N ALA A 437 -26.14 3.44 20.15
CA ALA A 437 -27.39 3.65 20.91
C ALA A 437 -27.17 4.50 22.17
N GLU A 438 -25.98 4.42 22.78
CA GLU A 438 -25.64 5.17 23.99
C GLU A 438 -25.17 6.59 23.66
N SER A 439 -24.40 6.75 22.57
CA SER A 439 -24.02 8.06 21.99
C SER A 439 -25.24 8.86 21.52
N SER A 440 -26.20 8.22 20.83
CA SER A 440 -27.45 8.87 20.38
C SER A 440 -28.42 9.20 21.51
N ARG A 441 -28.43 8.45 22.62
CA ARG A 441 -29.16 8.81 23.84
C ARG A 441 -28.53 9.99 24.56
N ARG A 442 -27.19 10.06 24.60
CA ARG A 442 -26.46 11.17 25.21
C ARG A 442 -26.67 12.47 24.43
N SER A 443 -26.64 12.41 23.10
CA SER A 443 -26.91 13.57 22.23
C SER A 443 -28.37 14.03 22.24
N ARG A 444 -29.33 13.11 22.39
CA ARG A 444 -30.76 13.45 22.62
C ARG A 444 -31.01 14.07 23.98
N SER A 445 -30.31 13.64 25.03
CA SER A 445 -30.45 14.24 26.37
C SER A 445 -29.85 15.66 26.47
N SER A 446 -28.86 15.98 25.63
CA SER A 446 -28.19 17.29 25.64
C SER A 446 -28.79 18.32 24.67
N SER A 447 -29.70 17.91 23.77
CA SER A 447 -30.25 18.80 22.74
C SER A 447 -31.53 19.53 23.13
N GLY A 448 -32.16 19.23 24.27
CA GLY A 448 -33.27 20.03 24.81
C GLY A 448 -34.45 20.25 23.86
N VAL A 449 -34.63 19.41 22.84
CA VAL A 449 -35.77 19.49 21.90
C VAL A 449 -36.81 18.48 22.33
N ASP A 450 -37.94 18.99 22.82
CA ASP A 450 -39.16 18.23 23.06
C ASP A 450 -39.74 17.75 21.71
N PRO A 451 -39.90 16.44 21.49
CA PRO A 451 -40.33 15.90 20.19
C PRO A 451 -41.79 16.21 19.83
N ASP A 452 -42.58 16.81 20.72
CA ASP A 452 -44.03 17.06 20.50
C ASP A 452 -44.37 18.51 20.08
N ALA A 453 -43.39 19.33 19.68
CA ALA A 453 -43.66 20.70 19.21
C ALA A 453 -44.30 20.70 17.80
N ASP A 454 -45.63 20.88 17.78
CA ASP A 454 -46.54 20.89 16.63
C ASP A 454 -46.18 21.94 15.54
N TRP A 455 -46.23 21.55 14.27
CA TRP A 455 -45.70 22.28 13.11
C TRP A 455 -46.69 23.23 12.44
N LYS A 456 -47.81 23.59 13.08
CA LYS A 456 -48.81 24.50 12.52
C LYS A 456 -48.73 25.93 13.05
N SER A 457 -47.63 26.60 12.74
CA SER A 457 -47.63 28.04 12.41
C SER A 457 -46.20 28.48 12.10
N ILE A 458 -45.93 28.74 10.82
CA ILE A 458 -45.15 29.86 10.26
C ILE A 458 -45.25 29.75 8.74
#